data_AF-A0A922WTS8-F1
#
_entry.id   AF-A0A922WTS8-F1
#
_cell.length_a   1.000
_cell.length_b   1.000
_cell.length_c   1.000
_cell.angle_alpha   90.00
_cell.angle_beta   90.00
_cell.angle_gamma   90.00
#
_symmetry.space_group_name_H-M   'P 1'
#
loop_
_entity.id
_entity.type
_entity.pdbx_description
1 polymer ?
#
loop_
_entity_poly.entity_id
_entity_poly.type
_entity_poly.pdbx_seq_one_letter_code
_entity_poly.pdbx_strand_id
1 'polypeptide(L)' 'MLRRMLEADQIESFIAEWRGTGGSELANTQSFINGLARLLGVDPPRGAKADDTANDYVFERRVFQDNGDGT' A
#
# COMPACT_ATOMS: atom_id res chain seq x y z
N MET A 1 8.93 -9.91 27.41
CA MET A 1 8.99 -8.43 27.51
C MET A 1 9.83 -7.81 26.40
N LEU A 2 11.10 -8.19 26.24
CA LEU A 2 12.01 -7.63 25.22
C LEU A 2 11.44 -7.59 23.79
N ARG A 3 10.85 -8.70 23.32
CA ARG A 3 10.23 -8.75 21.99
C ARG A 3 9.12 -7.70 21.80
N ARG A 4 8.27 -7.51 22.80
CA ARG A 4 7.15 -6.54 22.72
C ARG A 4 7.63 -5.09 22.67
N MET A 5 8.76 -4.80 23.30
CA MET A 5 9.40 -3.48 23.24
C MET A 5 9.99 -3.22 21.85
N LEU A 6 10.66 -4.23 21.27
CA LEU A 6 11.23 -4.12 19.91
C LEU A 6 10.14 -3.85 18.85
N GLU A 7 8.99 -4.54 18.96
CA GLU A 7 7.85 -4.32 18.08
C GLU A 7 7.29 -2.89 18.23
N ALA A 8 7.21 -2.36 19.45
CA ALA A 8 6.79 -0.99 19.69
C ALA A 8 7.77 0.03 19.09
N ASP A 9 9.08 -0.20 19.23
CA ASP A 9 10.11 0.67 18.65
C ASP A 9 10.03 0.69 17.10
N GLN A 10 9.74 -0.46 16.48
CA GLN A 10 9.54 -0.57 15.03
C GLN A 10 8.29 0.19 14.56
N ILE A 11 7.21 0.12 15.33
CA ILE A 11 5.96 0.87 15.06
C ILE A 11 6.22 2.39 15.17
N GLU A 12 6.84 2.85 16.25
CA GLU A 12 7.11 4.28 16.47
C GLU A 12 8.07 4.83 15.40
N SER A 13 9.08 4.05 15.00
CA SER A 13 10.00 4.45 13.93
C SER A 13 9.28 4.61 12.59
N PHE A 14 8.39 3.67 12.25
CA PHE A 14 7.58 3.75 11.04
C PHE A 14 6.64 4.97 11.06
N ILE A 15 5.97 5.22 12.18
CA ILE A 15 5.11 6.40 12.34
C ILE A 15 5.93 7.69 12.18
N ALA A 16 7.10 7.78 12.81
CA ALA A 16 7.96 8.96 12.74
C ALA A 16 8.43 9.26 11.30
N GLU A 17 8.80 8.22 10.53
CA GLU A 17 9.20 8.34 9.13
C GLU A 17 8.11 8.97 8.26
N TRP A 18 6.86 8.54 8.43
CA TRP A 18 5.76 8.96 7.55
C TRP A 18 5.01 10.21 8.03
N ARG A 19 5.09 10.57 9.31
CA ARG A 19 4.34 11.69 9.92
C ARG A 19 4.57 13.05 9.25
N GLY A 20 5.75 13.27 8.70
CA GLY A 20 6.11 14.53 8.02
C GLY A 20 5.85 14.54 6.52
N THR A 21 5.41 13.42 5.94
CA THR A 21 5.18 13.32 4.50
C THR A 21 3.85 13.97 4.11
N GLY A 22 3.80 14.59 2.93
CA GLY A 22 2.54 15.08 2.36
C GLY A 22 1.65 13.94 1.84
N GLY A 23 0.39 14.23 1.54
CA GLY A 23 -0.57 13.24 1.00
C GLY A 23 -0.41 12.93 -0.49
N SER A 24 0.80 13.00 -1.06
CA SER A 24 1.01 12.70 -2.48
C SER A 24 0.88 11.20 -2.73
N GLU A 25 -0.24 10.78 -3.32
CA GLU A 25 -0.54 9.37 -3.57
C GLU A 25 0.51 8.71 -4.47
N LEU A 26 0.85 9.34 -5.61
CA LEU A 26 1.84 8.83 -6.56
C LEU A 26 3.24 8.71 -5.96
N ALA A 27 3.64 9.64 -5.09
CA ALA A 27 4.98 9.62 -4.50
C ALA A 27 5.10 8.66 -3.32
N ASN A 28 4.04 8.51 -2.51
CA ASN A 28 4.15 7.93 -1.18
C ASN A 28 3.49 6.56 -1.03
N THR A 29 2.38 6.29 -1.74
CA THR A 29 1.53 5.11 -1.48
C THR A 29 2.30 3.80 -1.63
N GLN A 30 3.10 3.64 -2.69
CA GLN A 30 3.79 2.37 -2.94
C GLN A 30 4.83 2.04 -1.85
N SER A 31 5.65 3.02 -1.48
CA SER A 31 6.67 2.85 -0.44
C SER A 31 6.04 2.68 0.94
N PHE A 32 4.98 3.43 1.24
CA PHE A 32 4.23 3.31 2.50
C PHE A 32 3.65 1.91 2.69
N ILE A 33 2.91 1.39 1.70
CA ILE A 33 2.26 0.07 1.80
C ILE A 33 3.29 -1.05 1.93
N ASN A 34 4.43 -0.97 1.22
CA ASN A 34 5.50 -1.95 1.36
C ASN A 34 6.10 -1.95 2.77
N GLY A 35 6.34 -0.77 3.34
CA GLY A 35 6.83 -0.64 4.71
C GLY A 35 5.82 -1.14 5.74
N LEU A 36 4.54 -0.85 5.54
CA LEU A 36 3.44 -1.31 6.41
C LEU A 36 3.28 -2.83 6.36
N ALA A 37 3.33 -3.45 5.18
CA ALA A 37 3.25 -4.91 5.05
C ALA A 37 4.38 -5.59 5.82
N ARG A 38 5.60 -5.04 5.73
CA ARG A 38 6.75 -5.53 6.50
C ARG A 38 6.56 -5.35 8.00
N LEU A 39 6.01 -4.23 8.46
CA LEU A 39 5.71 -3.98 9.88
C LEU A 39 4.66 -4.96 10.42
N LEU A 40 3.65 -5.29 9.61
CA LEU A 40 2.58 -6.22 9.99
C LEU A 40 2.98 -7.70 9.85
N GLY A 41 4.12 -7.99 9.22
CA GLY A 41 4.57 -9.35 8.95
C GLY A 41 3.72 -10.10 7.92
N VAL A 42 3.10 -9.37 6.99
CA VAL A 42 2.30 -9.94 5.88
C VAL A 42 3.06 -9.81 4.55
N ASP A 43 2.63 -10.59 3.55
CA ASP A 43 3.20 -10.50 2.22
C ASP A 43 3.01 -9.08 1.63
N PRO A 44 4.04 -8.48 1.01
CA PRO A 44 3.89 -7.19 0.34
C PRO A 44 3.05 -7.33 -0.94
N PRO A 45 2.47 -6.23 -1.44
CA PRO A 45 1.80 -6.21 -2.74
C PRO A 45 2.70 -6.78 -3.85
N ARG A 46 2.12 -7.62 -4.71
CA ARG A 46 2.81 -8.16 -5.88
C ARG A 46 2.71 -7.18 -7.04
N GLY A 47 3.68 -7.23 -7.95
CA GLY A 47 3.63 -6.46 -9.19
C GLY A 47 2.40 -6.83 -10.02
N ALA A 48 1.88 -5.85 -10.76
CA ALA A 48 0.73 -6.04 -11.63
C ALA A 48 1.01 -7.12 -12.69
N LYS A 49 0.01 -7.98 -12.90
CA LYS A 49 -0.05 -9.00 -13.95
C LYS A 49 -0.91 -8.51 -15.10
N ALA A 50 -0.75 -9.15 -16.27
CA ALA A 50 -1.53 -8.85 -17.47
C ALA A 50 -3.04 -9.11 -17.30
N ASP A 51 -3.42 -10.11 -16.50
CA ASP A 51 -4.80 -10.31 -16.09
C ASP A 51 -5.11 -9.45 -14.86
N ASP A 52 -5.81 -8.34 -15.07
CA ASP A 52 -6.18 -7.39 -14.02
C ASP A 52 -7.07 -7.99 -12.93
N THR A 53 -7.76 -9.10 -13.20
CA THR A 53 -8.58 -9.81 -12.20
C THR A 53 -7.73 -10.62 -11.22
N ALA A 54 -6.49 -10.96 -11.62
CA ALA A 54 -5.54 -11.71 -10.82
C ALA A 54 -4.59 -10.81 -9.97
N ASN A 55 -4.86 -9.50 -9.94
CA ASN A 55 -4.09 -8.52 -9.18
C ASN A 55 -4.77 -8.23 -7.84
N ASP A 56 -4.18 -8.74 -6.75
CA ASP A 56 -4.63 -8.52 -5.36
C ASP A 56 -4.49 -7.06 -4.93
N TYR A 57 -3.58 -6.32 -5.56
CA TYR A 57 -3.35 -4.90 -5.37
C TYR A 57 -3.03 -4.22 -6.70
N VAL A 58 -3.63 -3.05 -6.91
CA VAL A 58 -3.27 -2.10 -7.99
C VAL A 58 -3.33 -0.70 -7.40
N PHE A 59 -2.37 0.17 -7.74
CA PHE A 59 -2.39 1.56 -7.29
C PHE A 59 -3.63 2.29 -7.82
N GLU A 60 -3.92 2.12 -9.10
CA GLU A 60 -5.13 2.60 -9.75
C GLU A 60 -5.75 1.44 -10.53
N ARG A 61 -7.06 1.25 -10.37
CA ARG A 61 -7.83 0.30 -11.19
C ARG A 61 -8.57 1.08 -12.27
N ARG A 62 -8.29 0.77 -13.53
CA ARG A 62 -9.05 1.35 -14.64
C ARG A 62 -10.49 0.86 -14.55
N VAL A 63 -11.42 1.81 -14.57
CA VAL A 63 -12.83 1.52 -14.78
C VAL A 63 -13.11 1.76 -16.26
N PHE A 64 -13.43 0.69 -16.97
CA PHE A 64 -13.96 0.84 -18.33
C PHE A 64 -15.40 1.30 -18.18
N GLN A 65 -15.66 2.55 -18.58
CA GLN A 65 -17.03 2.99 -18.79
C GLN A 65 -17.45 2.38 -20.11
N ASP A 66 -18.47 1.52 -20.07
CA ASP A 66 -19.26 1.33 -21.27
C ASP A 66 -19.90 2.69 -21.51
N ASN A 67 -19.44 3.41 -22.53
CA ASN A 67 -20.12 4.61 -22.99
C ASN A 67 -21.41 4.15 -23.65
N GLY A 68 -22.32 3.58 -22.85
CA GLY A 68 -23.70 3.37 -23.23
C GLY A 68 -24.18 4.73 -23.67
N ASP A 69 -24.52 4.83 -24.94
CA ASP A 69 -24.97 6.05 -25.61
C ASP A 69 -26.31 6.57 -25.08
N GLY A 70 -26.72 6.13 -23.89
CA GLY A 70 -27.94 6.54 -23.20
C GLY A 70 -29.21 6.09 -23.93
N THR A 71 -29.12 5.10 -24.82
CA THR A 71 -30.27 4.54 -25.56
C THR A 71 -30.55 3.09 -25.15
#